data_AF-K1RQI3-F1
#
_entry.id   AF-K1RQI3-F1
#
_cell.length_a   1.000
_cell.length_b   1.000
_cell.length_c   1.000
_cell.angle_alpha   90.00
_cell.angle_beta   90.00
_cell.angle_gamma   90.00
#
_symmetry.space_group_name_H-M   'P 1'
#
loop_
_entity.id
_entity.type
_entity.pdbx_description
1 polymer ?
#
loop_
_entity_poly.entity_id
_entity_poly.type
_entity_poly.pdbx_seq_one_letter_code
_entity_poly.pdbx_strand_id
1 'polypeptide(L)'
;LNDTIDEKQKEIEDEEAEIEKTDNLLKERMVALYEIGETSYLDVLFNSENILDFLSNYSMIQQIVETDSALIDELEAKKEQLTKR
;
A
#
# COMPACT_ATOMS: atom_id res chain seq x y z
N LEU A 1 -21.78 -11.86 28.16
CA LEU A 1 -22.70 -11.22 27.18
C LEU A 1 -22.27 -9.78 26.94
N ASN A 2 -22.24 -8.91 27.96
CA ASN A 2 -21.70 -7.55 27.82
C ASN A 2 -20.19 -7.55 27.52
N ASP A 3 -19.39 -8.35 28.24
CA ASP A 3 -17.93 -8.43 28.02
C ASP A 3 -17.56 -8.81 26.57
N THR A 4 -18.34 -9.68 25.94
CA THR A 4 -18.13 -10.12 24.54
C THR A 4 -18.54 -9.05 23.52
N ILE A 5 -19.45 -8.15 23.88
CA ILE A 5 -19.82 -7.01 23.03
C ILE A 5 -18.73 -5.96 23.12
N ASP A 6 -18.24 -5.66 24.32
CA ASP A 6 -17.17 -4.69 24.54
C ASP A 6 -15.85 -5.13 23.89
N GLU A 7 -15.50 -6.42 23.95
CA GLU A 7 -14.34 -6.98 23.24
C GLU A 7 -14.46 -6.81 21.72
N LYS A 8 -15.64 -7.10 21.16
CA LYS A 8 -15.87 -6.95 19.71
C LYS A 8 -15.87 -5.49 19.26
N GLN A 9 -16.40 -4.59 20.09
CA GLN A 9 -16.36 -3.16 19.82
C GLN A 9 -14.93 -2.67 19.76
N LYS A 10 -14.09 -3.12 20.70
CA LYS A 10 -12.66 -2.79 20.71
C LYS A 10 -11.91 -3.35 19.51
N GLU A 11 -12.17 -4.60 19.13
CA GLU A 11 -11.59 -5.20 17.90
C GLU A 11 -11.93 -4.38 16.65
N ILE A 12 -13.15 -3.84 16.57
CA ILE A 12 -13.57 -2.98 15.46
C ILE A 12 -12.81 -1.64 15.48
N GLU A 13 -12.73 -0.99 16.64
CA GLU A 13 -12.00 0.29 16.79
C GLU A 13 -10.52 0.13 16.43
N ASP A 14 -9.89 -0.95 16.88
CA ASP A 14 -8.49 -1.26 16.56
C ASP A 14 -8.30 -1.51 15.05
N GLU A 15 -9.24 -2.21 14.41
CA GLU A 15 -9.20 -2.48 12.96
C GLU A 15 -9.45 -1.21 12.12
N GLU A 16 -10.37 -0.34 12.54
CA GLU A 16 -10.61 0.97 11.93
C GLU A 16 -9.36 1.87 12.00
N ALA A 17 -8.69 1.90 13.15
CA ALA A 17 -7.47 2.69 13.35
C ALA A 17 -6.31 2.20 12.46
N GLU A 18 -6.13 0.89 12.32
CA GLU A 18 -5.08 0.35 11.45
C GLU A 18 -5.40 0.57 9.95
N ILE A 19 -6.68 0.53 9.55
CA ILE A 19 -7.08 0.89 8.19
C ILE A 19 -6.80 2.37 7.90
N GLU A 20 -7.15 3.27 8.81
CA GLU A 20 -6.90 4.71 8.62
C GLU A 20 -5.40 5.02 8.52
N LYS A 21 -4.61 4.44 9.41
CA LYS A 21 -3.15 4.57 9.39
C LYS A 21 -2.54 4.06 8.07
N THR A 22 -2.98 2.89 7.60
CA THR A 22 -2.47 2.30 6.36
C THR A 22 -2.90 3.12 5.14
N ASP A 23 -4.13 3.63 5.12
CA ASP A 23 -4.66 4.52 4.09
C ASP A 23 -3.85 5.84 3.98
N ASN A 24 -3.50 6.43 5.13
CA ASN A 24 -2.70 7.64 5.16
C ASN A 24 -1.27 7.41 4.65
N LEU A 25 -0.63 6.31 5.04
CA LEU A 25 0.69 5.94 4.53
C LEU A 25 0.67 5.70 3.01
N LEU A 26 -0.38 5.05 2.50
CA LEU A 26 -0.56 4.85 1.07
C LEU A 26 -0.72 6.18 0.32
N LYS A 27 -1.48 7.13 0.86
CA LYS A 27 -1.62 8.48 0.28
C LYS A 27 -0.29 9.23 0.25
N GLU A 28 0.45 9.23 1.35
CA GLU A 28 1.78 9.85 1.41
C GLU A 28 2.72 9.27 0.36
N ARG A 29 2.71 7.94 0.20
CA ARG A 29 3.47 7.26 -0.84
C ARG A 29 3.05 7.68 -2.24
N MET A 30 1.74 7.73 -2.54
CA MET A 30 1.25 8.14 -3.86
C MET A 30 1.64 9.59 -4.19
N VAL A 31 1.59 10.48 -3.20
CA VAL A 31 2.07 11.86 -3.36
C VAL A 31 3.57 11.88 -3.65
N ALA A 32 4.38 11.13 -2.90
CA ALA A 32 5.82 11.06 -3.13
C ALA A 32 6.16 10.52 -4.54
N LEU A 33 5.46 9.47 -5.01
CA LEU A 33 5.64 8.95 -6.37
C LEU A 33 5.28 9.98 -7.44
N TYR A 34 4.23 10.78 -7.21
CA TYR A 34 3.84 11.87 -8.10
C TYR A 34 4.87 13.01 -8.12
N GLU A 35 5.38 13.40 -6.95
CA GLU A 35 6.39 14.46 -6.80
C GLU A 35 7.74 14.09 -7.44
N ILE A 36 8.13 12.81 -7.35
CA ILE A 36 9.34 12.27 -7.96
C ILE A 36 9.25 12.24 -9.50
N GLY A 37 8.06 12.00 -10.05
CA GLY A 37 7.76 12.05 -11.49
C GLY A 37 8.17 10.82 -12.30
N GLU A 38 7.56 10.63 -13.47
CA GLU A 38 7.69 9.42 -14.30
C GLU A 38 9.13 9.12 -14.78
N THR A 39 9.96 10.15 -14.96
CA THR A 39 11.34 9.97 -15.44
C THR A 39 12.25 9.32 -14.40
N SER A 40 11.93 9.44 -13.11
CA SER A 40 12.79 8.88 -12.07
C SER A 40 12.90 7.36 -12.12
N TYR A 41 11.85 6.65 -12.57
CA TYR A 41 11.92 5.20 -12.77
C TYR A 41 12.84 4.83 -13.94
N LEU A 42 12.74 5.60 -15.03
CA LEU A 42 13.61 5.42 -16.19
C LEU A 42 15.06 5.77 -15.84
N ASP A 43 15.29 6.77 -14.99
CA ASP A 43 16.62 7.12 -14.51
C ASP A 43 17.24 5.97 -13.69
N VAL A 44 16.47 5.33 -12.81
CA VAL A 44 16.95 4.15 -12.06
C VAL A 44 17.31 3.00 -13.01
N LEU A 45 16.43 2.73 -13.99
CA LEU A 45 16.67 1.66 -14.96
C LEU A 45 17.89 1.94 -15.85
N PHE A 46 17.99 3.14 -16.41
CA PHE A 46 19.07 3.51 -17.34
C PHE A 46 20.41 3.81 -16.68
N ASN A 47 20.43 4.04 -15.36
CA ASN A 47 21.68 4.11 -14.58
C ASN A 47 22.22 2.74 -14.13
N SER A 48 21.61 1.63 -14.56
CA SER A 48 22.11 0.28 -14.24
C SER A 48 23.49 0.01 -14.87
N GLU A 49 24.40 -0.65 -14.15
CA GLU A 49 25.78 -0.86 -14.60
C GLU A 49 25.88 -1.84 -15.79
N ASN A 50 24.97 -2.81 -15.85
CA ASN A 50 24.89 -3.80 -16.92
C ASN A 50 23.45 -4.36 -17.07
N ILE A 51 23.28 -5.26 -18.04
CA ILE A 51 21.96 -5.84 -18.37
C ILE A 51 21.36 -6.69 -17.24
N LEU A 52 22.18 -7.35 -16.42
CA LEU A 52 21.68 -8.14 -15.30
C LEU A 52 21.13 -7.23 -14.21
N ASP A 53 21.86 -6.15 -13.89
CA ASP A 53 21.41 -5.14 -12.92
C ASP A 53 20.13 -4.45 -13.39
N PHE A 54 20.02 -4.15 -14.69
CA PHE A 54 18.79 -3.63 -15.29
C PHE A 54 17.59 -4.56 -15.03
N LEU A 55 17.75 -5.86 -15.27
CA LEU A 55 16.67 -6.84 -15.08
C LEU A 55 16.28 -6.98 -13.60
N SER A 56 17.26 -6.93 -12.70
CA SER A 56 17.01 -6.94 -11.26
C SER A 56 16.25 -5.68 -10.80
N ASN A 57 16.67 -4.50 -11.24
CA ASN A 57 16.01 -3.23 -10.95
C ASN A 57 14.58 -3.21 -11.50
N TYR A 58 14.39 -3.67 -12.74
CA TYR A 58 13.07 -3.81 -13.36
C TYR A 58 12.16 -4.75 -12.56
N SER A 59 12.65 -5.93 -12.18
CA SER A 59 11.88 -6.87 -11.37
C SER A 59 11.50 -6.29 -10.01
N MET A 60 12.37 -5.48 -9.40
CA MET A 60 12.09 -4.84 -8.12
C MET A 60 10.99 -3.78 -8.25
N ILE A 61 11.06 -2.93 -9.28
CA ILE A 61 10.04 -1.94 -9.58
C ILE A 61 8.69 -2.62 -9.85
N GLN A 62 8.69 -3.73 -10.60
CA GLN A 62 7.47 -4.48 -10.88
C GLN A 62 6.84 -5.03 -9.58
N GLN A 63 7.63 -5.64 -8.69
CA GLN A 63 7.13 -6.11 -7.38
C GLN A 63 6.55 -4.98 -6.53
N ILE A 64 7.17 -3.80 -6.55
CA ILE A 64 6.67 -2.62 -5.87
C ILE A 64 5.27 -2.25 -6.38
N VAL A 65 5.09 -2.16 -7.69
CA VAL A 65 3.80 -1.78 -8.30
C VAL A 65 2.72 -2.84 -8.02
N GLU A 66 3.08 -4.12 -8.10
CA GLU A 66 2.17 -5.24 -7.78
C GLU A 66 1.73 -5.20 -6.31
N THR A 67 2.67 -4.94 -5.40
CA THR A 67 2.39 -4.82 -3.96
C THR A 67 1.50 -3.62 -3.67
N ASP A 68 1.78 -2.46 -4.26
CA ASP A 68 0.99 -1.25 -4.07
C ASP A 68 -0.45 -1.43 -4.59
N SER A 69 -0.62 -2.10 -5.74
CA SER A 69 -1.94 -2.42 -6.29
C SER A 69 -2.72 -3.38 -5.39
N ALA A 70 -2.07 -4.44 -4.90
CA ALA A 70 -2.71 -5.37 -3.98
C ALA A 70 -3.13 -4.72 -2.65
N LEU A 71 -2.32 -3.77 -2.14
CA LEU A 71 -2.64 -3.02 -0.94
C LEU A 71 -3.86 -2.10 -1.13
N ILE A 72 -4.00 -1.48 -2.30
CA ILE A 72 -5.18 -0.68 -2.66
C ILE A 72 -6.43 -1.56 -2.61
N ASP A 73 -6.40 -2.70 -3.30
CA ASP A 73 -7.54 -3.65 -3.35
C ASP A 73 -7.90 -4.16 -1.93
N GLU A 74 -6.90 -4.46 -1.10
CA GLU A 74 -7.11 -4.90 0.27
C GLU A 74 -7.79 -3.82 1.12
N LEU A 75 -7.32 -2.56 1.03
CA LEU A 75 -7.89 -1.44 1.77
C LEU A 75 -9.32 -1.12 1.33
N GLU A 76 -9.60 -1.18 0.03
CA GLU A 76 -10.97 -1.01 -0.48
C GLU A 76 -11.90 -2.11 0.06
N ALA A 77 -11.48 -3.37 0.00
CA ALA A 77 -12.25 -4.48 0.53
C ALA A 77 -12.51 -4.37 2.04
N LYS A 78 -11.50 -3.96 2.82
CA LYS A 78 -11.63 -3.72 4.27
C LYS A 78 -12.61 -2.60 4.59
N LYS A 79 -12.54 -1.46 3.89
CA LYS A 79 -13.48 -0.35 4.04
C LYS A 79 -14.91 -0.72 3.66
N GLU A 80 -15.09 -1.53 2.61
CA GLU A 80 -16.41 -2.05 2.24
C GLU A 80 -17.00 -2.97 3.33
N GLN A 81 -16.18 -3.82 3.94
CA GLN A 81 -16.64 -4.72 5.00
C GLN A 81 -17.07 -3.97 6.25
N LEU A 82 -16.39 -2.86 6.59
CA LEU A 82 -16.80 -2.01 7.71
C LEU A 82 -18.11 -1.26 7.42
N THR A 83 -18.31 -0.78 6.19
CA THR A 83 -19.50 0.02 5.82
C THR A 83 -20.76 -0.82 5.51
N LYS A 84 -20.62 -2.09 5.15
CA LYS A 84 -21.73 -3.03 4.94
C LYS A 84 -22.28 -3.66 6.23
N ARG A 85 -21.70 -3.36 7.39
CA ARG A 85 -22.14 -3.86 8.71
C ARG A 85 -23.35 -3.10 9.25
#